data_AF-K9RAJ1-F1
#
_entry.id   AF-K9RAJ1-F1
#
_cell.length_a   1.000
_cell.length_b   1.000
_cell.length_c   1.000
_cell.angle_alpha   90.00
_cell.angle_beta   90.00
_cell.angle_gamma   90.00
#
_symmetry.space_group_name_H-M   'P 1'
#
loop_
_entity.id
_entity.type
_entity.pdbx_description
1 polymer ?
#
loop_
_entity_poly.entity_id
_entity_poly.type
_entity_poly.pdbx_seq_one_letter_code
_entity_poly.pdbx_strand_id
1 'polypeptide(L)'
;MKNLLFYLGFATILTHELDAMTQSEWKLLFILRSLPEQTASVAFIVLHIPLIAALLWLTNNESEVVKNWSRIALAGFMIIHSGLHKLLENSPNYTFNSTLSLGLIYGAGLLGLIYLILIFIFWLRKSDKSLTTNL
;
A
#
# COMPACT_ATOMS: atom_id res chain seq x y z
N MET A 1 12.70 -5.53 -13.34
CA MET A 1 12.91 -5.29 -11.90
C MET A 1 11.84 -4.40 -11.28
N LYS A 2 11.61 -3.16 -11.74
CA LYS A 2 10.61 -2.24 -11.12
C LYS A 2 9.19 -2.81 -11.04
N ASN A 3 8.71 -3.45 -12.11
CA ASN A 3 7.38 -4.07 -12.12
C ASN A 3 7.28 -5.21 -11.10
N LEU A 4 8.32 -6.06 -11.00
CA LEU A 4 8.37 -7.14 -10.02
C LEU A 4 8.33 -6.58 -8.59
N LEU A 5 9.14 -5.56 -8.31
CA LEU A 5 9.16 -4.93 -7.00
C LEU A 5 7.80 -4.32 -6.64
N PHE A 6 7.15 -3.64 -7.59
CA PHE A 6 5.81 -3.11 -7.40
C PHE A 6 4.80 -4.22 -7.10
N TYR A 7 4.80 -5.31 -7.89
CA TYR A 7 3.87 -6.42 -7.66
C TYR A 7 4.13 -7.15 -6.35
N LEU A 8 5.39 -7.28 -5.93
CA LEU A 8 5.72 -7.80 -4.60
C LEU A 8 5.16 -6.89 -3.51
N GLY A 9 5.41 -5.57 -3.58
CA GLY A 9 4.84 -4.63 -2.62
C GLY A 9 3.31 -4.67 -2.59
N PHE A 10 2.67 -4.70 -3.77
CA PHE A 10 1.22 -4.79 -3.88
C PHE A 10 0.68 -6.11 -3.31
N ALA A 11 1.32 -7.24 -3.59
CA ALA A 11 0.95 -8.51 -2.99
C ALA A 11 1.14 -8.50 -1.46
N THR A 12 2.21 -7.87 -0.96
CA THR A 12 2.45 -7.74 0.49
C THR A 12 1.36 -6.92 1.17
N ILE A 13 0.96 -5.76 0.63
CA ILE A 13 -0.13 -4.97 1.23
C ILE A 13 -1.47 -5.69 1.14
N LEU A 14 -1.78 -6.40 0.05
CA LEU A 14 -3.00 -7.22 -0.02
C LEU A 14 -2.98 -8.38 0.98
N THR A 15 -1.80 -8.97 1.23
CA THR A 15 -1.65 -10.01 2.24
C THR A 15 -1.74 -9.43 3.65
N HIS A 16 -1.27 -8.20 3.87
CA HIS A 16 -1.55 -7.45 5.11
C HIS A 16 -3.04 -7.32 5.34
N GLU A 17 -3.87 -7.01 4.34
CA GLU A 17 -5.33 -6.93 4.51
C GLU A 17 -5.96 -8.26 4.97
N LEU A 18 -5.39 -9.41 4.57
CA LEU A 18 -5.82 -10.71 5.08
C LEU A 18 -5.48 -10.88 6.56
N ASP A 19 -4.29 -10.46 6.98
CA ASP A 19 -3.91 -10.43 8.40
C ASP A 19 -4.77 -9.42 9.18
N ALA A 20 -5.00 -8.23 8.63
CA ALA A 20 -5.83 -7.17 9.19
C ALA A 20 -7.25 -7.62 9.52
N MET A 21 -7.84 -8.48 8.68
CA MET A 21 -9.11 -9.14 8.98
C MET A 21 -9.02 -10.01 10.25
N THR A 22 -7.96 -10.81 10.40
CA THR A 22 -7.75 -11.64 11.60
C THR A 22 -7.45 -10.81 12.85
N GLN A 23 -6.83 -9.64 12.66
CA GLN A 23 -6.47 -8.72 13.73
C GLN A 23 -7.57 -7.70 14.07
N SER A 24 -8.73 -7.75 13.40
CA SER A 24 -9.83 -6.80 13.62
C SER A 24 -9.47 -5.33 13.38
N GLU A 25 -8.70 -5.03 12.32
CA GLU A 25 -8.19 -3.68 12.03
C GLU A 25 -9.28 -2.62 11.89
N TRP A 26 -10.51 -3.00 11.57
CA TRP A 26 -11.66 -2.09 11.57
C TRP A 26 -11.85 -1.34 12.91
N LYS A 27 -11.35 -1.88 14.03
CA LYS A 27 -11.35 -1.21 15.35
C LYS A 27 -10.38 -0.02 15.43
N LEU A 28 -9.41 0.07 14.53
CA LEU A 28 -8.50 1.20 14.39
C LEU A 28 -9.07 2.28 13.44
N LEU A 29 -10.00 1.92 12.55
CA LEU A 29 -10.60 2.84 11.58
C LEU A 29 -11.71 3.69 12.20
N PHE A 30 -11.60 5.02 12.10
CA PHE A 30 -12.49 5.97 12.80
C PHE A 30 -13.99 5.72 12.54
N ILE A 31 -14.34 5.37 11.30
CA ILE A 31 -15.74 5.12 10.89
C ILE A 31 -16.19 3.71 11.29
N LEU A 32 -15.39 2.68 11.03
CA LEU A 32 -15.83 1.30 11.25
C LEU A 32 -15.83 0.92 12.74
N ARG A 33 -14.97 1.51 13.56
CA ARG A 33 -14.88 1.23 15.01
C ARG A 33 -16.15 1.59 15.80
N SER A 34 -17.03 2.43 15.25
CA SER A 34 -18.29 2.84 15.89
C SER A 34 -19.47 1.96 15.51
N LEU A 35 -19.29 1.04 14.55
CA LEU A 35 -20.33 0.10 14.13
C LEU A 35 -20.36 -1.12 15.07
N PRO A 36 -21.50 -1.82 15.17
CA PRO A 36 -21.54 -3.13 15.82
C PRO A 36 -20.52 -4.09 15.20
N GLU A 37 -19.87 -4.92 16.01
CA GLU A 37 -18.72 -5.75 15.60
C GLU A 37 -18.99 -6.59 14.33
N GLN A 38 -20.14 -7.24 14.25
CA GLN A 38 -20.52 -8.03 13.09
C GLN A 38 -20.71 -7.16 11.84
N THR A 39 -21.31 -5.97 11.99
CA THR A 39 -21.49 -5.02 10.89
C THR A 39 -20.15 -4.45 10.43
N ALA A 40 -19.26 -4.12 11.36
CA ALA A 40 -17.94 -3.56 11.06
C ALA A 40 -17.08 -4.54 10.27
N SER A 41 -17.04 -5.82 10.68
CA SER A 41 -16.27 -6.86 9.99
C SER A 41 -16.81 -7.18 8.60
N VAL A 42 -18.14 -7.27 8.43
CA VAL A 42 -18.77 -7.44 7.11
C VAL A 42 -18.49 -6.23 6.21
N ALA A 43 -18.64 -5.01 6.74
CA ALA A 43 -18.35 -3.80 6.00
C ALA A 43 -16.87 -3.74 5.58
N PHE A 44 -15.95 -4.11 6.46
CA PHE A 44 -14.52 -4.21 6.14
C PHE A 44 -14.32 -5.09 4.91
N ILE A 45 -14.80 -6.34 4.92
CA ILE A 45 -14.65 -7.27 3.79
C ILE A 45 -15.30 -6.73 2.50
N VAL A 46 -16.55 -6.28 2.57
CA VAL A 46 -17.31 -5.87 1.38
C VAL A 46 -16.72 -4.61 0.75
N LEU A 47 -16.24 -3.65 1.54
CA LEU A 47 -15.59 -2.44 1.03
C LEU A 47 -14.25 -2.73 0.32
N HIS A 48 -13.56 -3.82 0.70
CA HIS A 48 -12.34 -4.22 0.02
C HIS A 48 -12.58 -4.71 -1.42
N ILE A 49 -13.76 -5.26 -1.74
CA ILE A 49 -14.05 -5.73 -3.10
C ILE A 49 -13.94 -4.60 -4.15
N PRO A 50 -14.71 -3.50 -4.07
CA PRO A 50 -14.59 -2.40 -5.02
C PRO A 50 -13.23 -1.69 -4.91
N LEU A 51 -12.64 -1.59 -3.72
CA LEU A 51 -11.32 -0.99 -3.52
C LEU A 51 -10.24 -1.76 -4.28
N ILE A 52 -10.15 -3.08 -4.09
CA ILE A 52 -9.16 -3.93 -4.75
C ILE A 52 -9.39 -3.94 -6.26
N ALA A 53 -10.64 -4.01 -6.73
CA ALA A 53 -10.96 -3.91 -8.15
C ALA A 53 -10.48 -2.58 -8.76
N ALA A 54 -10.73 -1.46 -8.09
CA ALA A 54 -10.27 -0.14 -8.52
C ALA A 54 -8.75 -0.04 -8.53
N LEU A 55 -8.06 -0.54 -7.49
CA LEU A 55 -6.60 -0.56 -7.43
C LEU A 55 -5.99 -1.40 -8.56
N LEU A 56 -6.55 -2.58 -8.84
CA LEU A 56 -6.12 -3.44 -9.95
C LEU A 56 -6.31 -2.73 -11.30
N TRP A 57 -7.47 -2.13 -11.54
CA TRP A 57 -7.76 -1.40 -12.77
C TRP A 57 -6.83 -0.19 -12.97
N LEU A 58 -6.62 0.61 -11.92
CA LEU A 58 -5.76 1.79 -11.98
C LEU A 58 -4.28 1.43 -12.19
N THR A 59 -3.78 0.44 -11.45
CA THR A 59 -2.36 0.05 -11.48
C THR A 59 -1.98 -0.79 -12.70
N ASN A 60 -2.96 -1.19 -13.51
CA ASN A 60 -2.78 -1.92 -14.78
C ASN A 60 -3.53 -1.25 -15.94
N ASN A 61 -3.86 0.02 -15.82
CA ASN A 61 -4.56 0.77 -16.85
C ASN A 61 -3.77 0.82 -18.16
N GLU A 62 -4.47 0.84 -19.30
CA GLU A 62 -3.85 0.95 -20.63
C GLU A 62 -3.12 2.29 -20.81
N SER A 63 -3.61 3.35 -20.18
CA SER A 63 -2.90 4.63 -20.13
C SER A 63 -1.67 4.51 -19.22
N GLU A 64 -0.49 4.57 -19.83
CA GLU A 64 0.80 4.56 -19.11
C GLU A 64 0.89 5.67 -18.06
N VAL A 65 0.27 6.83 -18.31
CA VAL A 65 0.26 7.95 -17.35
C VAL A 65 -0.52 7.57 -16.10
N VAL A 66 -1.75 7.06 -16.27
CA VAL A 66 -2.61 6.62 -15.16
C VAL A 66 -1.91 5.50 -14.39
N LYS A 67 -1.47 4.47 -15.11
CA LYS A 67 -0.76 3.32 -14.53
C LYS A 67 0.42 3.76 -13.66
N ASN A 68 1.31 4.59 -14.19
CA ASN A 68 2.53 4.98 -13.47
C ASN A 68 2.22 5.83 -12.23
N TRP A 69 1.31 6.82 -12.35
CA TRP A 69 0.91 7.64 -11.22
C TRP A 69 0.19 6.84 -10.15
N SER A 70 -0.71 5.93 -10.52
CA SER A 70 -1.40 5.05 -9.57
C SER A 70 -0.42 4.15 -8.82
N ARG A 71 0.61 3.61 -9.49
CA ARG A 71 1.67 2.81 -8.84
C ARG A 71 2.52 3.65 -7.88
N ILE A 72 2.86 4.88 -8.26
CA ILE A 72 3.59 5.81 -7.38
C ILE A 72 2.73 6.15 -6.15
N ALA A 73 1.45 6.47 -6.36
CA ALA A 73 0.53 6.80 -5.28
C ALA A 73 0.36 5.62 -4.31
N LEU A 74 0.17 4.40 -4.83
CA LEU A 74 0.05 3.20 -3.99
C LEU A 74 1.35 2.89 -3.23
N ALA A 75 2.52 3.06 -3.86
CA ALA A 75 3.80 2.90 -3.17
C ALA A 75 3.99 3.94 -2.05
N GLY A 76 3.56 5.19 -2.28
CA GLY A 76 3.52 6.22 -1.24
C GLY A 76 2.56 5.87 -0.10
N PHE A 77 1.37 5.35 -0.44
CA PHE A 77 0.40 4.87 0.53
C PHE A 77 0.99 3.77 1.42
N MET A 78 1.72 2.78 0.87
CA MET A 78 2.36 1.72 1.67
C MET A 78 3.29 2.27 2.75
N ILE A 79 4.07 3.32 2.43
CA ILE A 79 4.97 3.97 3.38
C ILE A 79 4.16 4.66 4.48
N ILE A 80 3.17 5.46 4.10
CA ILE A 80 2.29 6.18 5.04
C ILE A 80 1.55 5.18 5.94
N HIS A 81 1.01 4.11 5.36
CA HIS A 81 0.29 3.03 6.05
C HIS A 81 1.17 2.38 7.12
N SER A 82 2.42 2.02 6.78
CA SER A 82 3.36 1.50 7.77
C SER A 82 3.64 2.49 8.92
N GLY A 83 3.70 3.79 8.61
CA GLY A 83 3.83 4.85 9.61
C GLY A 83 2.58 4.99 10.50
N LEU A 84 1.39 4.82 9.94
CA LEU A 84 0.13 4.84 10.71
C LEU A 84 0.07 3.67 11.69
N HIS A 85 0.48 2.47 11.30
CA HIS A 85 0.60 1.34 12.23
C HIS A 85 1.58 1.64 13.35
N LYS A 86 2.74 2.22 13.02
CA LYS A 86 3.71 2.64 14.05
C LYS A 86 3.09 3.65 15.02
N LEU A 87 2.32 4.61 14.52
CA LEU A 87 1.68 5.64 15.34
C LEU A 87 0.58 5.07 16.24
N LEU A 88 -0.12 4.03 15.79
CA LEU A 88 -1.23 3.39 16.49
C LEU A 88 -0.82 2.19 17.35
N GLU A 89 0.46 1.80 17.36
CA GLU A 89 0.94 0.57 18.02
C GLU A 89 0.64 0.52 19.53
N ASN A 90 0.54 1.69 20.18
CA ASN A 90 0.22 1.81 21.60
C ASN A 90 -1.29 1.95 21.89
N SER A 91 -2.14 1.87 20.86
CA SER A 91 -3.59 1.94 21.01
C SER A 91 -4.14 0.67 21.67
N PRO A 92 -5.14 0.75 22.56
CA PRO A 92 -5.78 -0.43 23.17
C PRO A 92 -6.38 -1.42 22.16
N ASN A 93 -6.71 -0.94 20.96
CA ASN A 93 -7.30 -1.74 19.89
C ASN A 93 -6.26 -2.33 18.92
N TYR A 94 -4.97 -2.10 19.16
CA TYR A 94 -3.90 -2.57 18.29
C TYR A 94 -3.49 -4.00 18.64
N THR A 95 -3.53 -4.89 17.65
CA THR A 95 -3.42 -6.35 17.84
C THR A 95 -2.29 -6.98 17.01
N PHE A 96 -1.64 -6.22 16.12
CA PHE A 96 -0.58 -6.68 15.23
C PHE A 96 0.77 -6.86 15.96
N ASN A 97 0.88 -7.94 16.74
CA ASN A 97 2.06 -8.21 17.57
C ASN A 97 2.95 -9.33 17.03
N SER A 98 2.49 -10.06 16.00
CA SER A 98 3.24 -11.19 15.45
C SER A 98 4.35 -10.73 14.50
N THR A 99 5.42 -11.52 14.38
CA THR A 99 6.49 -11.25 13.41
C THR A 99 5.96 -11.22 11.97
N LEU A 100 4.97 -12.05 11.65
CA LEU A 100 4.34 -12.05 10.32
C LEU A 100 3.61 -10.73 10.07
N SER A 101 2.78 -10.29 11.02
CA SER A 101 2.04 -9.02 10.95
C SER A 101 2.97 -7.84 10.75
N LEU A 102 3.99 -7.72 11.60
CA LEU A 102 4.97 -6.65 11.50
C LEU A 102 5.77 -6.73 10.19
N GLY A 103 6.08 -7.96 9.74
CA GLY A 103 6.74 -8.21 8.46
C GLY A 103 5.90 -7.77 7.26
N LEU A 104 4.59 -7.99 7.28
CA LEU A 104 3.68 -7.55 6.22
C LEU A 104 3.53 -6.02 6.22
N ILE A 105 3.31 -5.41 7.38
CA ILE A 105 3.16 -3.95 7.53
C ILE A 105 4.42 -3.21 7.07
N TYR A 106 5.55 -3.49 7.71
CA TYR A 106 6.80 -2.77 7.45
C TYR A 106 7.47 -3.25 6.16
N GLY A 107 7.27 -4.51 5.77
CA GLY A 107 7.72 -5.03 4.48
C GLY A 107 7.05 -4.33 3.31
N ALA A 108 5.73 -4.10 3.37
CA ALA A 108 5.02 -3.32 2.36
C ALA A 108 5.57 -1.88 2.26
N GLY A 109 5.75 -1.21 3.41
CA GLY A 109 6.34 0.13 3.47
C GLY A 109 7.76 0.19 2.86
N LEU A 110 8.61 -0.78 3.20
CA LEU A 110 9.97 -0.88 2.66
C LEU A 110 9.97 -1.11 1.14
N LEU A 111 9.14 -2.03 0.64
CA LEU A 111 9.02 -2.30 -0.80
C LEU A 111 8.52 -1.06 -1.56
N GLY A 112 7.55 -0.34 -1.01
CA GLY A 112 7.07 0.94 -1.53
C GLY A 112 8.19 1.99 -1.61
N LEU A 113 8.97 2.13 -0.54
CA LEU A 113 10.11 3.06 -0.50
C LEU A 113 11.17 2.72 -1.56
N ILE A 114 11.58 1.45 -1.65
CA ILE A 114 12.56 1.01 -2.65
C ILE A 114 12.01 1.27 -4.07
N TYR A 115 10.72 1.03 -4.30
CA TYR A 115 10.09 1.31 -5.59
C TYR A 115 10.18 2.79 -5.97
N LEU A 116 9.84 3.70 -5.06
CA LEU A 116 9.90 5.15 -5.31
C LEU A 116 11.34 5.63 -5.57
N ILE A 117 12.32 5.12 -4.81
CA ILE A 117 13.75 5.43 -5.04
C ILE A 117 14.16 5.01 -6.46
N LEU A 118 13.79 3.80 -6.91
CA LEU A 118 14.11 3.32 -8.26
C LEU A 118 13.41 4.13 -9.37
N ILE A 119 12.21 4.65 -9.11
CA ILE A 119 11.52 5.56 -10.03
C ILE A 119 12.25 6.90 -10.09
N PHE A 120 12.63 7.46 -8.95
CA PHE A 120 13.36 8.72 -8.87
C PHE A 120 14.71 8.66 -9.57
N ILE A 121 15.53 7.64 -9.31
CA ILE A 121 16.83 7.43 -9.97
C ILE A 121 16.66 7.35 -11.50
N PHE A 122 15.63 6.66 -11.97
CA PHE A 122 15.37 6.56 -13.41
C PHE A 122 14.94 7.88 -14.02
N TRP A 123 14.15 8.68 -13.31
CA TRP A 123 13.76 10.00 -13.75
C TRP A 123 14.98 10.92 -13.87
N LEU A 124 15.88 10.93 -12.89
CA LEU A 124 17.14 11.66 -12.96
C LEU A 124 17.97 11.27 -14.18
N ARG A 125 18.13 9.96 -14.42
CA ARG A 125 18.89 9.46 -15.59
C ARG A 125 18.25 9.83 -16.93
N LYS A 126 16.92 9.90 -16.99
CA LYS A 126 16.19 10.32 -18.20
C LYS A 126 16.39 11.81 -18.47
N SER A 127 16.32 12.64 -17.43
CA SER A 127 16.53 14.09 -17.52
C SER A 127 17.93 14.43 -18.02
N ASP A 128 18.95 13.73 -17.54
CA ASP A 128 20.35 13.93 -17.93
C ASP A 128 20.56 13.63 -19.43
N LYS A 129 20.03 12.51 -19.93
CA LYS A 129 20.11 12.15 -21.36
C LYS A 129 19.39 13.14 -22.28
N SER A 130 18.28 13.75 -21.84
CA SER A 130 17.60 14.76 -22.65
C SER A 130 18.40 16.06 -22.76
N LEU A 131 19.24 16.39 -21.79
CA LEU A 131 20.12 17.57 -21.88
C LEU A 131 21.27 17.34 -22.85
N THR A 132 21.84 16.14 -22.89
CA THR A 132 22.98 15.82 -23.77
C THR A 132 22.62 15.60 -25.24
N THR A 133 21.35 15.33 -25.57
CA THR A 133 20.90 15.06 -26.95
C THR A 133 20.37 16.30 -27.69
N ASN A 134 20.22 17.43 -26.99
CA ASN A 134 19.81 18.72 -27.57
C ASN A 134 20.99 19.69 -27.76
N LEU A 135 22.22 19.20 -27.64
CA LEU A 135 23.48 19.90 -27.95
C LEU A 135 24.09 19.27 -29.21
#